data_AF-A0A7D6V9C7-F1
#
_entry.id   AF-A0A7D6V9C7-F1
#
_cell.length_a   1.000
_cell.length_b   1.000
_cell.length_c   1.000
_cell.angle_alpha   90.00
_cell.angle_beta   90.00
_cell.angle_gamma   90.00
#
_symmetry.space_group_name_H-M   'P 1'
#
loop_
_entity.id
_entity.type
_entity.pdbx_description
1 polymer ?
#
loop_
_entity_poly.entity_id
_entity_poly.type
_entity_poly.pdbx_seq_one_letter_code
_entity_poly.pdbx_strand_id
1 'polypeptide(L)'
;MSDGEVDPAEAHEQYLRAFRHPAVSRDQLEHLLDAVNGFLDTITPKDGEFVPNGGWAPESTAMAFQIGRAVEQVLAERKSAEREVQHRRDIRDRLVAALDAVLDCLRTLPDLAEAEISLGTTAVNEGFQVFEDGSVRTTPMQEAHADLGALEMRRAELDEQMTAAVTRRTELVDDTTDLVRERLGVADVGIPWVILEATQGGLDISEPFEFAAHHLPSGELRELMVQLVTDIELARSLEDGAPE
;
A
#
# COMPACT_ATOMS: atom_id res chain seq x y z
N MET A 1 -33.50 -30.96 44.13
CA MET A 1 -32.10 -30.53 43.90
C MET A 1 -31.95 -30.51 42.41
N SER A 2 -31.82 -29.31 41.83
CA SER A 2 -31.65 -29.16 40.38
C SER A 2 -30.22 -29.58 40.07
N ASP A 3 -30.05 -30.66 39.31
CA ASP A 3 -28.75 -31.01 38.76
C ASP A 3 -28.24 -29.81 37.96
N GLY A 4 -27.02 -29.40 38.27
CA GLY A 4 -26.36 -28.22 37.71
C GLY A 4 -25.87 -28.48 36.29
N GLU A 5 -26.80 -28.73 35.38
CA GLU A 5 -26.51 -28.80 33.95
C GLU A 5 -26.27 -27.36 33.47
N VAL A 6 -24.99 -26.94 33.45
CA VAL A 6 -24.59 -25.66 32.86
C VAL A 6 -24.96 -25.72 31.37
N ASP A 7 -25.68 -24.70 30.89
CA ASP A 7 -26.06 -24.60 29.49
C ASP A 7 -24.80 -24.71 28.61
N PRO A 8 -24.76 -25.62 27.61
CA PRO A 8 -23.66 -25.74 26.65
C PRO A 8 -23.20 -24.42 26.05
N ALA A 9 -24.12 -23.47 25.82
CA ALA A 9 -23.79 -22.15 25.30
C ALA A 9 -23.06 -21.28 26.34
N GLU A 10 -23.46 -21.38 27.61
CA GLU A 10 -22.82 -20.65 28.72
C GLU A 10 -21.43 -21.22 29.00
N ALA A 11 -21.26 -22.54 28.96
CA ALA A 11 -19.96 -23.20 29.10
C ALA A 11 -18.99 -22.80 27.98
N HIS A 12 -19.45 -22.75 26.73
CA HIS A 12 -18.64 -22.30 25.59
C HIS A 12 -18.18 -20.85 25.75
N GLU A 13 -19.07 -19.94 26.16
CA GLU A 13 -18.70 -18.53 26.37
C GLU A 13 -17.72 -18.35 27.56
N GLN A 14 -17.85 -19.17 28.61
CA GLN A 14 -16.88 -19.19 29.71
C GLN A 14 -15.47 -19.60 29.23
N TYR A 15 -15.39 -20.63 28.37
CA TYR A 15 -14.13 -21.03 27.74
C TYR A 15 -13.56 -19.94 26.83
N LEU A 16 -14.38 -19.33 25.98
CA LEU A 16 -13.95 -18.20 25.13
C LEU A 16 -13.38 -17.06 25.97
N ARG A 17 -14.03 -16.69 27.08
CA ARG A 17 -13.56 -15.64 27.99
C ARG A 17 -12.19 -15.99 28.61
N ALA A 18 -12.00 -17.24 29.01
CA ALA A 18 -10.73 -17.71 29.57
C ALA A 18 -9.60 -17.70 28.52
N PHE A 19 -9.86 -18.18 27.30
CA PHE A 19 -8.86 -18.29 26.23
C PHE A 19 -8.54 -16.95 25.56
N ARG A 20 -9.48 -15.99 25.57
CA ARG A 20 -9.23 -14.60 25.15
C ARG A 20 -8.35 -13.83 26.13
N HIS A 21 -8.06 -14.36 27.32
CA HIS A 21 -7.25 -13.67 28.31
C HIS A 21 -5.81 -13.41 27.80
N PRO A 22 -5.27 -12.17 27.91
CA PRO A 22 -3.97 -11.80 27.34
C PRO A 22 -2.78 -12.61 27.87
N ALA A 23 -2.88 -13.13 29.09
CA ALA A 23 -1.84 -13.97 29.68
C ALA A 23 -1.75 -15.39 29.08
N VAL A 24 -2.76 -15.81 28.31
CA VAL A 24 -2.74 -17.10 27.62
C VAL A 24 -2.07 -16.91 26.26
N SER A 25 -0.89 -17.47 26.10
CA SER A 25 -0.13 -17.41 24.85
C SER A 25 -0.78 -18.26 23.75
N ARG A 26 -0.44 -17.95 22.49
CA ARG A 26 -0.89 -18.72 21.33
C ARG A 26 -0.38 -20.17 21.40
N ASP A 27 0.89 -20.37 21.71
CA ASP A 27 1.50 -21.69 21.85
C ASP A 27 0.78 -22.54 22.91
N GLN A 28 0.33 -21.94 24.01
CA GLN A 28 -0.47 -22.63 25.03
C GLN A 28 -1.85 -23.07 24.51
N LEU A 29 -2.49 -22.26 23.66
CA LEU A 29 -3.76 -22.63 23.02
C LEU A 29 -3.55 -23.72 21.97
N GLU A 30 -2.49 -23.64 21.17
CA GLU A 30 -2.16 -24.68 20.17
C GLU A 30 -1.85 -26.01 20.86
N HIS A 31 -1.03 -26.02 21.93
CA HIS A 31 -0.80 -27.23 22.72
C HIS A 31 -2.06 -27.76 23.41
N LEU A 32 -2.96 -26.90 23.87
CA LEU A 32 -4.24 -27.31 24.45
C LEU A 32 -5.14 -27.96 23.39
N LEU A 33 -5.18 -27.39 22.18
CA LEU A 33 -5.91 -27.96 21.05
C LEU A 33 -5.36 -29.34 20.67
N ASP A 34 -4.04 -29.48 20.59
CA ASP A 34 -3.37 -30.76 20.31
C ASP A 34 -3.67 -31.80 21.40
N ALA A 35 -3.66 -31.41 22.67
CA ALA A 35 -3.99 -32.30 23.78
C ALA A 35 -5.47 -32.73 23.76
N VAL A 36 -6.39 -31.81 23.44
CA VAL A 36 -7.83 -32.11 23.31
C VAL A 36 -8.09 -33.01 22.10
N ASN A 37 -7.45 -32.75 20.96
CA ASN A 37 -7.55 -33.60 19.78
C ASN A 37 -6.98 -34.99 20.05
N GLY A 38 -5.81 -35.07 20.70
CA GLY A 38 -5.22 -36.34 21.11
C GLY A 38 -6.12 -37.12 22.08
N PHE A 39 -6.81 -36.44 23.00
CA PHE A 39 -7.82 -37.07 23.85
C PHE A 39 -9.01 -37.58 23.01
N LEU A 40 -9.59 -36.74 22.13
CA LEU A 40 -10.71 -37.11 21.26
C LEU A 40 -10.35 -38.30 20.35
N ASP A 41 -9.13 -38.36 19.82
CA ASP A 41 -8.61 -39.46 19.01
C ASP A 41 -8.50 -40.78 19.79
N THR A 42 -8.27 -40.72 21.11
CA THR A 42 -8.19 -41.93 21.95
C THR A 42 -9.56 -42.53 22.28
N ILE A 43 -10.61 -41.70 22.23
CA ILE A 43 -11.98 -42.09 22.61
C ILE A 43 -12.90 -42.27 21.39
N THR A 44 -12.49 -41.81 20.21
CA THR A 44 -13.19 -42.01 18.95
C THR A 44 -12.80 -43.37 18.36
N PRO A 45 -13.73 -44.33 18.18
CA PRO A 45 -13.41 -45.65 17.64
C PRO A 45 -12.87 -45.54 16.20
N LYS A 46 -11.83 -46.30 15.87
CA LYS A 46 -11.33 -46.37 14.48
C LYS A 46 -12.22 -47.27 13.63
N ASP A 47 -12.18 -47.08 12.31
CA ASP A 47 -12.92 -47.90 11.35
C ASP A 47 -12.66 -49.41 11.59
N GLY A 48 -13.72 -50.12 12.02
CA GLY A 48 -13.68 -51.57 12.30
C GLY A 48 -13.49 -51.97 13.76
N GLU A 49 -13.36 -51.04 14.71
CA GLU A 49 -13.24 -51.35 16.15
C GLU A 49 -14.60 -51.47 16.85
N PHE A 50 -14.69 -52.42 17.80
CA PHE A 50 -15.90 -52.72 18.56
C PHE A 50 -16.16 -51.63 19.60
N VAL A 51 -17.31 -50.95 19.50
CA VAL A 51 -17.78 -49.96 20.49
C VAL A 51 -18.49 -50.70 21.63
N PRO A 52 -18.02 -50.62 22.90
CA PRO A 52 -18.76 -51.19 24.02
C PRO A 52 -20.12 -50.48 24.17
N ASN A 53 -21.21 -51.26 24.31
CA ASN A 53 -22.53 -50.74 24.65
C ASN A 53 -22.52 -50.18 26.08
N GLY A 54 -22.23 -48.89 26.19
CA GLY A 54 -21.96 -48.17 27.43
C GLY A 54 -20.74 -47.27 27.23
N GLY A 55 -20.90 -46.25 26.37
CA GLY A 55 -19.82 -45.43 25.85
C GLY A 55 -19.00 -44.73 26.94
N TRP A 56 -17.71 -44.54 26.65
CA TRP A 56 -16.81 -43.73 27.47
C TRP A 56 -17.43 -42.35 27.72
N ALA A 57 -17.45 -41.95 29.00
CA ALA A 57 -17.97 -40.70 29.56
C ALA A 57 -18.51 -39.65 28.55
N PRO A 58 -19.81 -39.71 28.18
CA PRO A 58 -20.41 -38.82 27.18
C PRO A 58 -20.24 -37.32 27.51
N GLU A 59 -20.31 -36.97 28.80
CA GLU A 59 -20.10 -35.61 29.28
C GLU A 59 -18.67 -35.12 29.06
N SER A 60 -17.66 -35.97 29.32
CA SER A 60 -16.25 -35.62 29.11
C SER A 60 -15.93 -35.44 27.64
N THR A 61 -16.52 -36.27 26.77
CA THR A 61 -16.41 -36.12 25.31
C THR A 61 -17.05 -34.82 24.83
N ALA A 62 -18.25 -34.50 25.32
CA ALA A 62 -18.94 -33.25 24.99
C ALA A 62 -18.16 -32.01 25.46
N MET A 63 -17.61 -32.03 26.67
CA MET A 63 -16.75 -30.96 27.19
C MET A 63 -15.47 -30.82 26.35
N ALA A 64 -14.81 -31.92 25.97
CA ALA A 64 -13.63 -31.89 25.12
C ALA A 64 -13.93 -31.24 23.76
N PHE A 65 -15.06 -31.55 23.13
CA PHE A 65 -15.48 -30.89 21.89
C PHE A 65 -15.76 -29.39 22.07
N GLN A 66 -16.40 -28.98 23.18
CA GLN A 66 -16.66 -27.57 23.47
C GLN A 66 -15.35 -26.80 23.70
N ILE A 67 -14.42 -27.37 24.47
CA ILE A 67 -13.09 -26.79 24.69
C ILE A 67 -12.35 -26.68 23.35
N GLY A 68 -12.32 -27.74 22.54
CA GLY A 68 -11.67 -27.76 21.23
C GLY A 68 -12.19 -26.65 20.31
N ARG A 69 -13.52 -26.52 20.17
CA ARG A 69 -14.14 -25.45 19.37
C ARG A 69 -13.83 -24.05 19.91
N ALA A 70 -13.86 -23.86 21.22
CA ALA A 70 -13.55 -22.57 21.83
C ALA A 70 -12.09 -22.17 21.57
N VAL A 71 -11.15 -23.12 21.65
CA VAL A 71 -9.74 -22.89 21.34
C VAL A 71 -9.53 -22.57 19.86
N GLU A 72 -10.14 -23.35 18.95
CA GLU A 72 -10.09 -23.10 17.49
C GLU A 72 -10.61 -21.71 17.14
N GLN A 73 -11.74 -21.32 17.74
CA GLN A 73 -12.34 -20.01 17.53
C GLN A 73 -11.39 -18.89 17.97
N VAL A 74 -10.81 -18.98 19.17
CA VAL A 74 -9.88 -17.95 19.67
C VAL A 74 -8.59 -17.88 18.85
N LEU A 75 -8.06 -19.02 18.40
CA LEU A 75 -6.90 -19.05 17.50
C LEU A 75 -7.21 -18.39 16.15
N ALA A 76 -8.40 -18.65 15.59
CA ALA A 76 -8.86 -18.01 14.36
C ALA A 76 -9.04 -16.49 14.52
N GLU A 77 -9.65 -16.04 15.62
CA GLU A 77 -9.81 -14.63 15.98
C GLU A 77 -8.44 -13.93 16.08
N ARG A 78 -7.48 -14.53 16.81
CA ARG A 78 -6.12 -13.98 16.95
C ARG A 78 -5.39 -13.90 15.62
N LYS A 79 -5.47 -14.95 14.81
CA LYS A 79 -4.87 -14.97 13.46
C LYS A 79 -5.50 -13.90 12.55
N SER A 80 -6.80 -13.68 12.65
CA SER A 80 -7.49 -12.60 11.93
C SER A 80 -6.96 -11.23 12.36
N ALA A 81 -6.87 -10.98 13.67
CA ALA A 81 -6.34 -9.74 14.21
C ALA A 81 -4.87 -9.50 13.81
N GLU A 82 -4.03 -10.53 13.80
CA GLU A 82 -2.63 -10.43 13.33
C GLU A 82 -2.57 -10.04 11.84
N ARG A 83 -3.38 -10.68 10.99
CA ARG A 83 -3.45 -10.33 9.57
C ARG A 83 -3.91 -8.90 9.36
N GLU A 84 -4.91 -8.47 10.12
CA GLU A 84 -5.43 -7.10 10.06
C GLU A 84 -4.37 -6.06 10.45
N VAL A 85 -3.60 -6.33 11.51
CA VAL A 85 -2.46 -5.48 11.90
C VAL A 85 -1.42 -5.41 10.78
N GLN A 86 -1.11 -6.55 10.16
CA GLN A 86 -0.15 -6.58 9.06
C GLN A 86 -0.68 -5.86 7.81
N HIS A 87 -1.97 -5.98 7.53
CA HIS A 87 -2.63 -5.34 6.41
C HIS A 87 -2.61 -3.82 6.55
N ARG A 88 -2.96 -3.27 7.73
CA ARG A 88 -2.86 -1.83 8.01
C ARG A 88 -1.44 -1.30 7.90
N ARG A 89 -0.44 -2.10 8.30
CA ARG A 89 0.97 -1.74 8.13
C ARG A 89 1.35 -1.67 6.66
N ASP A 90 0.92 -2.63 5.84
CA ASP A 90 1.17 -2.62 4.40
C ASP A 90 0.57 -1.39 3.72
N ILE A 91 -0.69 -1.04 4.05
CA ILE A 91 -1.34 0.19 3.56
C ILE A 91 -0.53 1.43 3.93
N ARG A 92 -0.14 1.56 5.21
CA ARG A 92 0.68 2.69 5.67
C ARG A 92 2.01 2.75 4.93
N ASP A 93 2.72 1.64 4.83
CA ASP A 93 4.05 1.60 4.23
C ASP A 93 4.00 1.95 2.73
N ARG A 94 2.93 1.54 2.04
CA ARG A 94 2.66 1.93 0.65
C ARG A 94 2.36 3.42 0.50
N LEU A 95 1.51 3.98 1.37
CA LEU A 95 1.19 5.41 1.38
C LEU A 95 2.43 6.26 1.64
N VAL A 96 3.21 5.91 2.66
CA VAL A 96 4.46 6.62 2.99
C VAL A 96 5.44 6.57 1.82
N ALA A 97 5.64 5.40 1.20
CA ALA A 97 6.51 5.29 0.04
C ALA A 97 6.06 6.15 -1.15
N ALA A 98 4.75 6.22 -1.43
CA ALA A 98 4.22 7.07 -2.49
C ALA A 98 4.42 8.57 -2.17
N LEU A 99 4.13 8.98 -0.93
CA LEU A 99 4.28 10.37 -0.51
C LEU A 99 5.73 10.82 -0.47
N ASP A 100 6.64 9.96 0.01
CA ASP A 100 8.08 10.23 0.03
C ASP A 100 8.61 10.41 -1.40
N ALA A 101 8.18 9.57 -2.35
CA ALA A 101 8.57 9.70 -3.75
C ALA A 101 8.13 11.04 -4.36
N VAL A 102 6.89 11.44 -4.11
CA VAL A 102 6.36 12.74 -4.58
C VAL A 102 7.13 13.89 -3.93
N LEU A 103 7.42 13.80 -2.63
CA LEU A 103 8.15 14.82 -1.91
C LEU A 103 9.60 14.96 -2.39
N ASP A 104 10.27 13.85 -2.67
CA ASP A 104 11.64 13.84 -3.20
C ASP A 104 11.69 14.38 -4.63
N CYS A 105 10.67 14.08 -5.44
CA CYS A 105 10.49 14.70 -6.75
C CYS A 105 10.33 16.23 -6.63
N LEU A 106 9.44 16.70 -5.75
CA LEU A 106 9.23 18.14 -5.49
C LEU A 106 10.48 18.85 -4.97
N ARG A 107 11.34 18.17 -4.22
CA ARG A 107 12.63 18.71 -3.74
C ARG A 107 13.68 18.81 -4.85
N THR A 108 13.66 17.86 -5.79
CA THR A 108 14.70 17.75 -6.83
C THR A 108 14.38 18.58 -8.07
N LEU A 109 13.09 18.74 -8.39
CA LEU A 109 12.63 19.49 -9.57
C LEU A 109 13.16 20.93 -9.66
N PRO A 110 13.21 21.74 -8.57
CA PRO A 110 13.74 23.10 -8.64
C PRO A 110 15.19 23.16 -9.10
N ASP A 111 16.05 22.26 -8.59
CA ASP A 111 17.47 22.23 -8.97
C ASP A 111 17.66 21.83 -10.44
N LEU A 112 16.86 20.87 -10.92
CA LEU A 112 16.84 20.48 -12.34
C LEU A 112 16.34 21.62 -13.22
N ALA A 113 15.28 22.31 -12.81
CA ALA A 113 14.73 23.45 -13.54
C ALA A 113 15.73 24.62 -13.58
N GLU A 114 16.44 24.90 -12.49
CA GLU A 114 17.48 25.93 -12.46
C GLU A 114 18.63 25.60 -13.43
N ALA A 115 19.08 24.34 -13.43
CA ALA A 115 20.12 23.88 -14.35
C ALA A 115 19.67 24.00 -15.82
N GLU A 116 18.44 23.58 -16.13
CA GLU A 116 17.84 23.68 -17.46
C GLU A 116 17.72 25.15 -17.92
N ILE A 117 17.23 26.04 -17.05
CA ILE A 117 17.11 27.47 -17.34
C ILE A 117 18.48 28.11 -17.55
N SER A 118 19.48 27.77 -16.74
CA SER A 118 20.84 28.30 -16.87
C SER A 118 21.48 27.89 -18.20
N LEU A 119 21.33 26.62 -18.59
CA LEU A 119 21.81 26.10 -19.88
C LEU A 119 21.08 26.74 -21.05
N GLY A 120 19.74 26.79 -21.00
CA GLY A 120 18.92 27.41 -22.03
C GLY A 120 19.23 28.91 -22.20
N THR A 121 19.42 29.63 -21.10
CA THR A 121 19.82 31.04 -21.11
C THR A 121 21.20 31.23 -21.74
N THR A 122 22.14 30.32 -21.47
CA THR A 122 23.47 30.34 -22.09
C THR A 122 23.36 30.14 -23.60
N ALA A 123 22.63 29.13 -24.06
CA ALA A 123 22.42 28.84 -25.47
C ALA A 123 21.73 30.02 -26.21
N VAL A 124 20.70 30.61 -25.61
CA VAL A 124 19.99 31.77 -26.17
C VAL A 124 20.91 33.01 -26.24
N ASN A 125 21.72 33.26 -25.20
CA ASN A 125 22.68 34.37 -25.20
C ASN A 125 23.79 34.20 -26.24
N GLU A 126 24.16 32.95 -26.54
CA GLU A 126 25.10 32.62 -27.63
C GLU A 126 24.44 32.70 -29.02
N GLY A 127 23.13 32.90 -29.10
CA GLY A 127 22.37 33.11 -30.34
C GLY A 127 21.75 31.84 -30.94
N PHE A 128 21.77 30.72 -30.20
CA PHE A 128 21.12 29.48 -30.61
C PHE A 128 19.61 29.50 -30.31
N GLN A 129 18.86 28.64 -30.99
CA GLN A 129 17.46 28.36 -30.69
C GLN A 129 17.36 27.06 -29.88
N VAL A 130 16.68 27.11 -28.75
CA VAL A 130 16.43 25.96 -27.86
C VAL A 130 14.96 25.55 -27.99
N PHE A 131 14.70 24.25 -28.13
CA PHE A 131 13.36 23.67 -28.20
C PHE A 131 12.99 22.95 -26.90
N GLU A 132 11.71 22.64 -26.73
CA GLU A 132 11.17 21.98 -25.52
C GLU A 132 11.74 20.58 -25.28
N ASP A 133 12.16 19.88 -26.34
CA ASP A 133 12.83 18.58 -26.27
C ASP A 133 14.31 18.68 -25.85
N GLY A 134 14.80 19.89 -25.63
CA GLY A 134 16.20 20.19 -25.32
C GLY A 134 17.10 20.29 -26.55
N SER A 135 16.56 20.15 -27.77
CA SER A 135 17.37 20.29 -28.98
C SER A 135 17.83 21.73 -29.20
N VAL A 136 19.06 21.90 -29.68
CA VAL A 136 19.69 23.19 -29.93
C VAL A 136 20.04 23.34 -31.41
N ARG A 137 19.58 24.43 -32.02
CA ARG A 137 19.78 24.73 -33.45
C ARG A 137 20.50 26.05 -33.67
N THR A 138 21.30 26.09 -34.72
CA THR A 138 21.92 27.32 -35.24
C THR A 138 20.86 28.26 -35.81
N THR A 139 21.20 29.54 -35.85
CA THR A 139 20.40 30.55 -36.55
C THR A 139 21.09 31.03 -37.83
N PRO A 140 20.32 31.48 -38.86
CA PRO A 140 20.91 32.04 -40.08
C PRO A 140 21.87 33.22 -39.83
N MET A 141 21.65 33.96 -38.75
CA MET A 141 22.51 35.09 -38.35
C MET A 141 23.89 34.62 -37.87
N GLN A 142 23.95 33.52 -37.11
CA GLN A 142 25.20 32.91 -36.66
C GLN A 142 25.96 32.30 -37.83
N GLU A 143 25.27 31.56 -38.71
CA GLU A 143 25.88 30.89 -39.87
C GLU A 143 26.53 31.88 -40.86
N ALA A 144 26.01 33.11 -40.96
CA ALA A 144 26.54 34.12 -41.87
C ALA A 144 27.86 34.77 -41.41
N HIS A 145 28.22 34.68 -40.13
CA HIS A 145 29.36 35.44 -39.56
C HIS A 145 30.33 34.57 -38.74
N ALA A 146 30.07 33.27 -38.59
CA ALA A 146 30.87 32.37 -37.75
C ALA A 146 31.71 31.36 -38.57
N ASP A 147 32.72 30.80 -37.92
CA ASP A 147 33.37 29.57 -38.38
C ASP A 147 32.38 28.40 -38.18
N LEU A 148 31.93 27.82 -39.29
CA LEU A 148 30.94 26.75 -39.29
C LEU A 148 31.39 25.52 -38.49
N GLY A 149 32.69 25.21 -38.47
CA GLY A 149 33.19 24.06 -37.71
C GLY A 149 33.14 24.29 -36.21
N ALA A 150 33.56 25.47 -35.76
CA ALA A 150 33.49 25.86 -34.35
C ALA A 150 32.04 26.02 -33.86
N LEU A 151 31.18 26.60 -34.70
CA LEU A 151 29.76 26.78 -34.40
C LEU A 151 29.04 25.44 -34.23
N GLU A 152 29.28 24.48 -35.13
CA GLU A 152 28.65 23.17 -35.05
C GLU A 152 29.13 22.36 -33.83
N MET A 153 30.41 22.43 -33.48
CA MET A 153 30.91 21.80 -32.25
C MET A 153 30.24 22.38 -31.01
N ARG A 154 30.09 23.72 -30.94
CA ARG A 154 29.44 24.37 -29.79
C ARG A 154 27.95 24.06 -29.73
N ARG A 155 27.27 24.03 -30.89
CA ARG A 155 25.87 23.60 -30.99
C ARG A 155 25.71 22.19 -30.43
N ALA A 156 26.53 21.24 -30.89
CA ALA A 156 26.44 19.85 -30.47
C ALA A 156 26.70 19.67 -28.96
N GLU A 157 27.64 20.43 -28.39
CA GLU A 157 27.88 20.43 -26.94
C GLU A 157 26.66 20.92 -26.15
N LEU A 158 26.05 22.04 -26.57
CA LEU A 158 24.86 22.57 -25.92
C LEU A 158 23.64 21.67 -26.11
N ASP A 159 23.49 21.07 -27.28
CA ASP A 159 22.45 20.10 -27.62
C ASP A 159 22.52 18.87 -26.71
N GLU A 160 23.72 18.31 -26.50
CA GLU A 160 23.95 17.19 -25.59
C GLU A 160 23.61 17.56 -24.14
N GLN A 161 24.10 18.71 -23.66
CA GLN A 161 23.86 19.15 -22.28
C GLN A 161 22.39 19.45 -22.00
N MET A 162 21.72 20.13 -22.94
CA MET A 162 20.30 20.50 -22.80
C MET A 162 19.39 19.28 -22.92
N THR A 163 19.65 18.40 -23.89
CA THR A 163 18.91 17.12 -24.01
C THR A 163 19.06 16.30 -22.73
N ALA A 164 20.28 16.17 -22.20
CA ALA A 164 20.51 15.43 -20.96
C ALA A 164 19.79 16.06 -19.75
N ALA A 165 19.69 17.38 -19.68
CA ALA A 165 18.95 18.07 -18.61
C ALA A 165 17.44 17.79 -18.71
N VAL A 166 16.86 17.93 -19.90
CA VAL A 166 15.44 17.64 -20.16
C VAL A 166 15.13 16.16 -19.89
N THR A 167 15.98 15.24 -20.36
CA THR A 167 15.83 13.80 -20.10
C THR A 167 15.79 13.50 -18.61
N ARG A 168 16.72 14.03 -17.80
CA ARG A 168 16.71 13.80 -16.34
C ARG A 168 15.44 14.31 -15.67
N ARG A 169 14.93 15.47 -16.08
CA ARG A 169 13.66 16.01 -15.56
C ARG A 169 12.49 15.10 -15.90
N THR A 170 12.42 14.62 -17.14
CA THR A 170 11.37 13.71 -17.60
C THR A 170 11.45 12.36 -16.88
N GLU A 171 12.63 11.76 -16.79
CA GLU A 171 12.87 10.49 -16.07
C GLU A 171 12.44 10.60 -14.60
N LEU A 172 12.80 11.69 -13.91
CA LEU A 172 12.38 11.91 -12.53
C LEU A 172 10.85 11.92 -12.38
N VAL A 173 10.15 12.61 -13.29
CA VAL A 173 8.68 12.72 -13.25
C VAL A 173 8.03 11.37 -13.58
N ASP A 174 8.53 10.67 -14.59
CA ASP A 174 8.01 9.38 -15.05
C ASP A 174 8.21 8.30 -13.98
N ASP A 175 9.44 8.16 -13.45
CA ASP A 175 9.77 7.20 -12.39
C ASP A 175 8.93 7.44 -11.13
N THR A 176 8.72 8.71 -10.77
CA THR A 176 7.85 9.07 -9.64
C THR A 176 6.40 8.70 -9.91
N THR A 177 5.90 8.95 -11.12
CA THR A 177 4.53 8.62 -11.53
C THR A 177 4.30 7.12 -11.45
N ASP A 178 5.21 6.32 -11.99
CA ASP A 178 5.12 4.86 -11.99
C ASP A 178 5.19 4.29 -10.57
N LEU A 179 6.09 4.82 -9.73
CA LEU A 179 6.18 4.40 -8.34
C LEU A 179 4.89 4.70 -7.56
N VAL A 180 4.29 5.89 -7.76
CA VAL A 180 3.01 6.22 -7.10
C VAL A 180 1.90 5.28 -7.58
N ARG A 181 1.80 5.04 -8.90
CA ARG A 181 0.82 4.11 -9.47
C ARG A 181 0.96 2.71 -8.87
N GLU A 182 2.19 2.19 -8.82
CA GLU A 182 2.49 0.87 -8.26
C GLU A 182 2.13 0.79 -6.77
N ARG A 183 2.57 1.77 -5.98
CA ARG A 183 2.42 1.72 -4.52
C ARG A 183 0.96 1.81 -4.09
N LEU A 184 0.20 2.71 -4.71
CA LEU A 184 -1.21 2.92 -4.41
C LEU A 184 -2.13 1.90 -5.10
N GLY A 185 -1.60 1.11 -6.04
CA GLY A 185 -2.39 0.15 -6.81
C GLY A 185 -3.38 0.85 -7.73
N VAL A 186 -2.93 1.91 -8.40
CA VAL A 186 -3.72 2.63 -9.40
C VAL A 186 -3.93 1.71 -10.60
N ALA A 187 -5.18 1.51 -10.99
CA ALA A 187 -5.58 0.73 -12.15
C ALA A 187 -6.22 1.65 -13.20
N ASP A 188 -6.48 1.12 -14.40
CA ASP A 188 -7.12 1.87 -15.49
C ASP A 188 -8.52 2.40 -15.11
N VAL A 189 -9.20 1.73 -14.18
CA VAL A 189 -10.56 2.08 -13.73
C VAL A 189 -10.70 1.81 -12.24
N GLY A 190 -11.36 2.73 -11.54
CA GLY A 190 -11.76 2.59 -10.15
C GLY A 190 -10.82 3.27 -9.16
N ILE A 191 -11.29 3.40 -7.92
CA ILE A 191 -10.51 3.98 -6.82
C ILE A 191 -9.36 3.03 -6.48
N PRO A 192 -8.11 3.51 -6.38
CA PRO A 192 -6.99 2.67 -5.97
C PRO A 192 -7.27 2.02 -4.62
N TRP A 193 -7.03 0.71 -4.50
CA TRP A 193 -7.46 -0.04 -3.31
C TRP A 193 -6.84 0.49 -2.01
N VAL A 194 -5.60 0.99 -2.06
CA VAL A 194 -4.93 1.61 -0.90
C VAL A 194 -5.68 2.83 -0.42
N ILE A 195 -6.20 3.65 -1.35
CA ILE A 195 -7.00 4.84 -1.04
C ILE A 195 -8.33 4.43 -0.41
N LEU A 196 -9.00 3.43 -0.99
CA LEU A 196 -10.27 2.92 -0.47
C LEU A 196 -10.13 2.40 0.97
N GLU A 197 -9.17 1.51 1.23
CA GLU A 197 -8.94 0.93 2.56
C GLU A 197 -8.46 1.99 3.58
N ALA A 198 -7.63 2.95 3.16
CA ALA A 198 -7.21 4.05 4.02
C ALA A 198 -8.40 4.92 4.45
N THR A 199 -9.30 5.19 3.51
CA THR A 199 -10.52 5.99 3.77
C THR A 199 -11.45 5.24 4.73
N GLN A 200 -11.64 3.93 4.53
CA GLN A 200 -12.45 3.08 5.42
C GLN A 200 -11.87 2.99 6.83
N GLY A 201 -10.55 3.12 6.94
CA GLY A 201 -9.84 3.27 8.21
C GLY A 201 -9.99 4.64 8.89
N GLY A 202 -10.72 5.57 8.28
CA GLY A 202 -10.91 6.95 8.75
C GLY A 202 -9.69 7.85 8.54
N LEU A 203 -8.75 7.47 7.66
CA LEU A 203 -7.55 8.25 7.41
C LEU A 203 -7.78 9.25 6.27
N ASP A 204 -7.71 10.54 6.60
CA ASP A 204 -7.67 11.58 5.57
C ASP A 204 -6.25 11.77 5.05
N ILE A 205 -6.06 11.50 3.76
CA ILE A 205 -4.80 11.63 3.04
C ILE A 205 -4.89 12.59 1.84
N SER A 206 -5.93 13.44 1.72
CA SER A 206 -6.05 14.32 0.54
C SER A 206 -5.06 15.47 0.56
N GLU A 207 -4.80 16.07 1.73
CA GLU A 207 -3.95 17.26 1.88
C GLU A 207 -2.55 17.10 1.23
N PRO A 208 -1.80 15.99 1.43
CA PRO A 208 -0.51 15.81 0.76
C PRO A 208 -0.59 15.78 -0.77
N PHE A 209 -1.63 15.17 -1.33
CA PHE A 209 -1.81 15.09 -2.79
C PHE A 209 -2.29 16.43 -3.37
N GLU A 210 -3.15 17.16 -2.65
CA GLU A 210 -3.54 18.53 -2.99
C GLU A 210 -2.33 19.46 -3.02
N PHE A 211 -1.49 19.37 -1.98
CA PHE A 211 -0.25 20.12 -1.89
C PHE A 211 0.66 19.81 -3.09
N ALA A 212 0.85 18.53 -3.41
CA ALA A 212 1.67 18.13 -4.54
C ALA A 212 1.10 18.62 -5.87
N ALA A 213 -0.20 18.45 -6.11
CA ALA A 213 -0.87 18.92 -7.33
C ALA A 213 -0.73 20.43 -7.56
N HIS A 214 -0.63 21.22 -6.47
CA HIS A 214 -0.44 22.66 -6.54
C HIS A 214 0.98 23.06 -6.95
N HIS A 215 1.99 22.30 -6.52
CA HIS A 215 3.41 22.65 -6.70
C HIS A 215 4.08 21.95 -7.88
N LEU A 216 3.47 20.88 -8.40
CA LEU A 216 3.98 20.20 -9.58
C LEU A 216 3.73 21.01 -10.86
N PRO A 217 4.64 20.94 -11.84
CA PRO A 217 4.38 21.47 -13.18
C PRO A 217 3.24 20.71 -13.86
N SER A 218 2.64 21.30 -14.89
CA SER A 218 1.68 20.60 -15.74
C SER A 218 2.31 19.33 -16.35
N GLY A 219 1.64 18.19 -16.20
CA GLY A 219 2.12 16.90 -16.69
C GLY A 219 1.39 15.74 -16.01
N GLU A 220 1.76 14.52 -16.39
CA GLU A 220 1.09 13.29 -15.92
C GLU A 220 1.11 13.14 -14.40
N LEU A 221 2.23 13.44 -13.75
CA LEU A 221 2.34 13.33 -12.29
C LEU A 221 1.34 14.26 -11.59
N ARG A 222 1.18 15.49 -12.08
CA ARG A 222 0.20 16.44 -11.53
C ARG A 222 -1.22 15.97 -11.77
N GLU A 223 -1.52 15.47 -12.96
CA GLU A 223 -2.83 14.90 -13.28
C GLU A 223 -3.16 13.70 -12.38
N LEU A 224 -2.18 12.84 -12.12
CA LEU A 224 -2.30 11.75 -11.16
C LEU A 224 -2.60 12.26 -9.75
N MET A 225 -1.91 13.29 -9.26
CA MET A 225 -2.20 13.86 -7.94
C MET A 225 -3.65 14.39 -7.85
N VAL A 226 -4.11 15.09 -8.88
CA VAL A 226 -5.50 15.59 -8.96
C VAL A 226 -6.51 14.44 -9.00
N GLN A 227 -6.20 13.38 -9.76
CA GLN A 227 -7.04 12.19 -9.82
C GLN A 227 -7.14 11.52 -8.44
N LEU A 228 -6.02 11.37 -7.72
CA LEU A 228 -6.00 10.77 -6.39
C LEU A 228 -6.82 11.58 -5.38
N VAL A 229 -6.77 12.91 -5.43
CA VAL A 229 -7.64 13.76 -4.60
C VAL A 229 -9.12 13.49 -4.89
N THR A 230 -9.48 13.42 -6.18
CA THR A 230 -10.85 13.10 -6.61
C THR A 230 -11.28 11.71 -6.14
N ASP A 231 -10.37 10.73 -6.21
CA ASP A 231 -10.63 9.35 -5.77
C ASP A 231 -10.85 9.27 -4.26
N ILE A 232 -10.10 10.05 -3.47
CA ILE A 232 -10.29 10.15 -2.01
C ILE A 232 -11.65 10.76 -1.68
N GLU A 233 -12.04 11.85 -2.35
CA GLU A 233 -13.36 12.47 -2.17
C GLU A 233 -14.48 11.49 -2.53
N LEU A 234 -14.32 10.75 -3.62
CA LEU A 234 -15.27 9.73 -4.04
C LEU A 234 -15.36 8.60 -3.01
N ALA A 235 -14.23 8.10 -2.50
CA ALA A 235 -14.19 7.06 -1.47
C ALA A 235 -14.97 7.47 -0.22
N ARG A 236 -14.74 8.71 0.27
CA ARG A 236 -15.47 9.24 1.44
C ARG A 236 -16.97 9.30 1.18
N SER A 237 -17.38 9.78 0.01
CA SER A 237 -18.82 9.86 -0.34
C SER A 237 -19.52 8.50 -0.39
N LEU A 238 -18.78 7.43 -0.73
CA LEU A 238 -19.30 6.07 -0.73
C LEU A 238 -19.47 5.53 0.70
N GLU A 239 -18.61 5.91 1.64
CA GLU A 239 -18.73 5.56 3.05
C GLU A 239 -19.89 6.29 3.74
N ASP A 240 -19.98 7.60 3.54
CA ASP A 240 -21.07 8.42 4.10
C ASP A 240 -22.47 8.02 3.56
N GLY A 241 -22.50 7.37 2.39
CA GLY A 241 -23.73 6.87 1.74
C GLY A 241 -24.10 5.43 2.11
N ALA A 242 -23.27 4.70 2.85
CA ALA A 242 -23.56 3.33 3.26
C ALA A 242 -24.51 3.31 4.48
N PRO A 243 -25.64 2.59 4.44
CA PRO A 243 -26.51 2.47 5.61
C PRO A 243 -25.81 1.69 6.75
N GLU A 244 -25.89 2.24 7.97
CA GLU A 244 -25.44 1.60 9.23
C GLU A 244 -26.02 0.19 9.45
#